data_AF-A0A9R0WZG8-F1
#
_entry.id   AF-A0A9R0WZG8-F1
#
_cell.length_a   1.000
_cell.length_b   1.000
_cell.length_c   1.000
_cell.angle_alpha   90.00
_cell.angle_beta   90.00
_cell.angle_gamma   90.00
#
_symmetry.space_group_name_H-M   'P 1'
#
loop_
_entity.id
_entity.type
_entity.pdbx_description
1 polymer ?
#
loop_
_entity_poly.entity_id
_entity_poly.type
_entity_poly.pdbx_seq_one_letter_code
_entity_poly.pdbx_strand_id
1 'polypeptide(L)' 'MAVLKAKMPALCLLLLMALLLFPGSEGKTCSEVSRTYTPLLCGDDTCATHCHKEGFPGSKCVITSFDPPFSICLCKKPC' A
#
# COMPACT_ATOMS: atom_id res chain seq x y z
N MET A 1 26.97 -9.25 -38.03
CA MET A 1 26.25 -8.17 -37.34
C MET A 1 24.82 -8.18 -37.84
N ALA A 2 23.95 -8.99 -37.23
CA ALA A 2 22.56 -9.13 -37.68
C ALA A 2 21.75 -7.97 -37.10
N VAL A 3 21.44 -7.00 -37.95
CA VAL A 3 20.58 -5.86 -37.68
C VAL A 3 19.20 -6.40 -37.29
N LEU A 4 18.81 -6.22 -36.02
CA LEU A 4 17.48 -6.55 -35.53
C LEU A 4 16.45 -5.64 -36.21
N LYS A 5 15.87 -6.13 -37.31
CA LYS A 5 14.64 -5.59 -37.87
C LYS A 5 13.45 -6.08 -37.03
N ALA A 6 13.46 -5.75 -35.74
CA ALA A 6 12.40 -6.13 -34.83
C ALA A 6 11.13 -5.38 -35.22
N LYS A 7 10.10 -6.12 -35.60
CA LYS A 7 8.76 -5.60 -35.88
C LYS A 7 8.26 -4.94 -34.59
N MET A 8 8.15 -3.61 -34.56
CA MET A 8 7.65 -2.81 -33.42
C MET A 8 6.51 -3.46 -32.60
N PRO A 9 5.46 -4.08 -33.20
CA PRO A 9 4.40 -4.72 -32.41
C PRO A 9 4.88 -5.92 -31.59
N ALA A 10 5.87 -6.68 -32.07
CA ALA A 10 6.39 -7.85 -31.35
C ALA A 10 7.20 -7.44 -30.10
N LEU A 11 7.92 -6.31 -30.18
CA LEU A 11 8.69 -5.80 -29.05
C LEU A 11 7.79 -5.29 -27.92
N CYS A 12 6.68 -4.64 -28.29
CA CYS A 12 5.68 -4.14 -27.34
C CYS A 12 4.95 -5.29 -26.62
N LEU A 13 4.60 -6.36 -27.34
CA LEU A 13 3.99 -7.56 -26.74
C LEU A 13 4.92 -8.25 -25.74
N LEU A 14 6.22 -8.33 -26.04
CA LEU A 14 7.22 -8.90 -25.12
C LEU A 14 7.36 -8.07 -23.83
N LEU A 15 7.33 -6.74 -23.94
CA LEU A 15 7.39 -5.83 -22.79
C LEU A 15 6.15 -5.94 -21.89
N LEU A 16 4.96 -6.05 -22.47
CA LEU A 16 3.71 -6.25 -21.72
C LEU A 16 3.69 -7.59 -20.99
N MET A 17 4.12 -8.68 -21.64
CA MET A 17 4.26 -9.98 -21.00
C MET A 17 5.24 -9.94 -19.84
N ALA A 18 6.37 -9.24 -20.00
CA ALA A 18 7.34 -9.05 -18.92
C ALA A 18 6.72 -8.32 -17.72
N LEU A 19 6.00 -7.21 -17.93
CA LEU A 19 5.30 -6.46 -16.87
C LEU A 19 4.27 -7.30 -16.11
N LEU A 20 3.58 -8.23 -16.77
CA LEU A 20 2.61 -9.12 -16.14
C LEU A 20 3.28 -10.26 -15.33
N LEU A 21 4.48 -10.67 -15.73
CA LEU A 21 5.22 -11.77 -15.11
C LEU A 21 6.02 -11.31 -13.88
N PHE A 22 6.32 -10.02 -13.77
CA PHE A 22 6.93 -9.49 -12.56
C PHE A 22 5.83 -9.17 -11.54
N PRO A 23 5.75 -9.91 -10.40
CA PRO A 23 4.92 -9.46 -9.31
C PRO A 23 5.37 -8.05 -8.94
N GLY A 24 4.42 -7.11 -8.95
CA GLY A 24 4.70 -5.73 -8.56
C GLY A 24 5.43 -5.75 -7.22
N SER A 25 6.57 -5.06 -7.15
CA SER A 25 7.27 -4.91 -5.88
C SER A 25 6.38 -4.03 -5.00
N GLU A 26 5.63 -4.65 -4.08
CA GLU A 26 5.06 -3.92 -2.96
C GLU A 26 6.24 -3.35 -2.18
N GLY A 27 6.50 -2.06 -2.36
CA GLY A 27 7.53 -1.35 -1.62
C GLY A 27 7.33 -1.57 -0.11
N LYS A 28 8.43 -1.60 0.64
CA LYS A 28 8.37 -1.80 2.09
C LYS A 28 7.50 -0.69 2.69
N THR A 29 6.42 -1.03 3.37
CA THR A 29 5.58 -0.04 4.07
C THR A 29 5.96 0.08 5.53
N CYS A 30 6.13 1.31 6.00
CA CYS A 30 6.35 1.67 7.39
C CYS A 30 5.00 2.04 8.02
N SER A 31 4.81 1.68 9.29
CA SER A 31 3.57 1.98 10.03
C SER A 31 3.89 2.70 11.35
N GLU A 32 3.09 3.70 11.68
CA GLU A 32 3.12 4.42 12.97
C GLU A 32 1.69 4.45 13.55
N VAL A 33 1.54 4.45 14.87
CA VAL A 33 0.21 4.60 15.50
C VAL A 33 -0.28 6.03 15.27
N SER A 34 -1.55 6.20 14.88
CA SER A 34 -2.15 7.54 14.73
C SER A 34 -2.05 8.31 16.06
N ARG A 35 -1.57 9.54 15.98
CA ARG A 35 -1.42 10.43 17.15
C ARG A 35 -2.72 11.12 17.51
N THR A 36 -3.61 11.27 16.54
CA THR A 36 -4.83 12.07 16.66
C THR A 36 -6.10 11.22 16.74
N TYR A 37 -6.01 9.90 16.53
CA TYR A 37 -7.15 8.99 16.55
C TYR A 37 -6.87 7.70 17.34
N THR A 38 -7.39 7.65 18.57
CA THR A 38 -7.21 6.53 19.52
C THR A 38 -8.53 6.07 20.16
N PRO A 39 -9.56 5.72 19.38
CA PRO A 39 -10.81 5.18 19.93
C PRO A 39 -10.63 3.75 20.47
N LEU A 40 -11.64 3.26 21.21
CA LEU A 40 -11.73 1.84 21.58
C LEU A 40 -11.95 0.94 20.35
N LEU A 41 -12.82 1.37 19.44
CA LEU A 41 -13.10 0.71 18.16
C LEU A 41 -12.67 1.61 17.01
N CYS A 42 -11.71 1.14 16.23
CA CYS A 42 -11.19 1.82 15.06
C CYS A 42 -12.20 1.73 13.90
N GLY A 43 -12.35 2.84 13.18
CA GLY A 43 -13.16 2.92 11.97
C GLY A 43 -12.27 3.34 10.81
N ASP A 44 -12.32 2.59 9.71
CA ASP A 44 -11.34 2.71 8.62
C ASP A 44 -11.33 4.11 7.97
N ASP A 45 -12.51 4.68 7.65
CA ASP A 45 -12.61 6.00 7.02
C ASP A 45 -12.11 7.14 7.92
N THR A 46 -12.46 7.09 9.21
CA THR A 46 -12.00 8.06 10.20
C THR A 46 -10.50 7.92 10.42
N CYS A 47 -9.99 6.69 10.54
CA CYS A 47 -8.57 6.39 10.64
C CYS A 47 -7.80 6.93 9.42
N ALA A 48 -8.29 6.70 8.20
CA ALA A 48 -7.71 7.26 6.98
C ALA A 48 -7.68 8.80 7.00
N THR A 49 -8.78 9.43 7.38
CA THR A 49 -8.89 10.90 7.48
C THR A 49 -7.85 11.48 8.44
N HIS A 50 -7.68 10.87 9.61
CA HIS A 50 -6.69 11.29 10.60
C HIS A 50 -5.25 11.06 10.11
N CYS A 51 -4.96 9.88 9.54
CA CYS A 51 -3.64 9.60 8.98
C CYS A 51 -3.26 10.55 7.84
N HIS A 52 -4.19 10.91 6.96
CA HIS A 52 -3.96 11.91 5.92
C HIS A 52 -3.63 13.29 6.50
N LYS A 53 -4.33 13.73 7.56
CA LYS A 53 -4.00 14.97 8.27
C LYS A 53 -2.63 14.91 8.95
N GLU A 54 -2.21 13.73 9.40
CA GLU A 54 -0.88 13.47 9.96
C GLU A 54 0.23 13.35 8.89
N GLY A 55 -0.11 13.43 7.60
CA GLY A 55 0.84 13.36 6.49
C GLY A 55 1.12 11.95 5.96
N PHE A 56 0.33 10.96 6.36
CA PHE A 56 0.46 9.59 5.88
C PHE A 56 -0.47 9.32 4.70
N PRO A 57 0.02 8.69 3.62
CA PRO A 57 -0.79 8.39 2.44
C PRO A 57 -1.72 7.18 2.61
N GLY A 58 -1.56 6.38 3.67
CA GLY A 58 -2.41 5.23 3.94
C GLY A 58 -2.71 5.03 5.42
N SER A 59 -3.66 4.14 5.68
CA SER A 59 -4.05 3.75 7.03
C SER A 59 -4.48 2.27 7.08
N LYS A 60 -4.60 1.73 8.30
CA LYS A 60 -5.22 0.43 8.56
C LYS A 60 -5.68 0.35 10.02
N CYS A 61 -6.93 -0.06 10.23
CA CYS A 61 -7.37 -0.50 11.55
C CYS A 61 -6.84 -1.92 11.83
N VAL A 62 -6.26 -2.11 13.02
CA VAL A 62 -5.73 -3.41 13.46
C VAL A 62 -6.34 -3.76 14.81
N ILE A 63 -6.94 -4.95 14.90
CA ILE A 63 -7.46 -5.49 16.16
C ILE A 63 -6.26 -5.97 17.00
N THR A 64 -6.19 -5.49 18.23
CA THR A 64 -5.12 -5.82 19.20
C THR A 64 -5.61 -6.69 20.35
N SER A 65 -6.90 -6.62 20.69
CA SER A 65 -7.54 -7.54 21.64
C SER A 65 -8.98 -7.82 21.21
N PHE A 66 -9.49 -9.01 21.54
CA PHE A 66 -10.87 -9.42 21.27
C PHE A 66 -11.79 -9.33 22.49
N ASP A 67 -11.24 -9.27 23.71
CA ASP A 67 -12.00 -9.18 24.97
C ASP A 67 -11.26 -8.30 26.02
N PRO A 68 -11.68 -7.04 26.25
CA PRO A 68 -12.65 -6.30 25.43
C PRO A 68 -12.09 -6.05 24.01
N PRO A 69 -12.95 -5.85 22.99
CA PRO A 69 -12.49 -5.56 21.64
C PRO A 69 -11.77 -4.20 21.62
N PHE A 70 -10.49 -4.22 21.29
CA PHE A 70 -9.67 -3.04 21.13
C PHE A 70 -8.98 -3.08 19.77
N SER A 71 -9.04 -1.97 19.05
CA SER A 71 -8.38 -1.83 17.77
C SER A 71 -7.73 -0.46 17.65
N ILE A 72 -6.55 -0.44 17.04
CA ILE A 72 -5.75 0.76 16.87
C ILE A 72 -5.71 1.16 15.40
N CYS A 73 -5.57 2.47 15.17
CA CYS A 73 -5.32 3.02 13.84
C CYS A 73 -3.81 3.10 13.58
N LEU A 74 -3.34 2.42 12.53
CA LEU A 74 -1.98 2.52 12.04
C LEU A 74 -1.93 3.36 10.78
N CYS A 75 -1.16 4.45 10.81
CA CYS A 75 -0.85 5.27 9.66
C CYS A 75 0.34 4.71 8.89
N LYS A 76 0.23 4.63 7.56
CA LYS A 76 1.17 3.95 6.69
C LYS A 76 1.79 4.89 5.68
N LYS A 77 3.10 4.72 5.45
CA LYS A 77 3.86 5.39 4.40
C LYS A 77 4.84 4.41 3.76
N PRO A 78 5.31 4.65 2.52
CA PRO A 78 6.49 3.98 2.01
C PRO A 78 7.66 4.19 2.98
N CYS A 79 8.36 3.09 3.30
CA CYS A 79 9.78 3.17 3.61
C CYS A 79 10.54 3.25 2.25
#